data_AF-A0A4Q3XYE5-F1
#
_entry.id   AF-A0A4Q3XYE5-F1
#
_cell.length_a   1.000
_cell.length_b   1.000
_cell.length_c   1.000
_cell.angle_alpha   90.00
_cell.angle_beta   90.00
_cell.angle_gamma   90.00
#
_symmetry.space_group_name_H-M   'P 1'
#
loop_
_entity.id
_entity.type
_entity.pdbx_description
1 polymer ?
#
loop_
_entity_poly.entity_id
_entity_poly.type
_entity_poly.pdbx_seq_one_letter_code
_entity_poly.pdbx_strand_id
1 'polypeptide(L)'
;MSFEEDEERREAREHGREKRRRKHLERVGFPNARCIYCGEDDYVCLQLDHTDGQEFSDALWPLCANCHAKRTHMQKDHPPKDAEPVDPLERIGRMVEGHADYLEMAVTRLREYGPILCAEAAARSPRNKRDGSKYERRRSPE
;
A
#
# COMPACT_ATOMS: atom_id res chain seq x y z
N MET A 1 43.21 12.21 9.53
CA MET A 1 42.15 11.27 9.93
C MET A 1 42.57 9.93 9.40
N SER A 2 42.70 8.94 10.27
CA SER A 2 43.05 7.58 9.86
C SER A 2 41.82 6.91 9.26
N PHE A 3 42.03 5.91 8.41
CA PHE A 3 40.96 5.08 7.86
C PHE A 3 40.12 4.43 8.98
N GLU A 4 40.77 4.06 10.09
CA GLU A 4 40.15 3.48 11.28
C GLU A 4 39.20 4.47 11.99
N GLU A 5 39.60 5.74 12.14
CA GLU A 5 38.75 6.78 12.74
C GLU A 5 37.48 7.05 11.91
N ASP A 6 37.57 6.93 10.58
CA ASP A 6 36.43 7.11 9.68
C ASP A 6 35.49 5.89 9.70
N GLU A 7 36.04 4.68 9.83
CA GLU A 7 35.28 3.44 9.98
C GLU A 7 34.49 3.43 11.29
N GLU A 8 35.11 3.75 12.43
CA GLU A 8 34.44 3.86 13.73
C GLU A 8 33.29 4.89 13.70
N ARG A 9 33.51 6.04 13.05
CA ARG A 9 32.45 7.06 12.89
C ARG A 9 31.29 6.53 12.05
N ARG A 10 31.55 5.71 11.03
CA ARG A 10 30.52 5.12 10.18
C ARG A 10 29.69 4.11 10.98
N GLU A 11 30.33 3.23 11.74
CA GLU A 11 29.67 2.24 12.59
C GLU A 11 28.80 2.92 13.67
N ALA A 12 29.33 3.94 14.35
CA ALA A 12 28.57 4.69 15.35
C ALA A 12 27.31 5.35 14.76
N ARG A 13 27.39 5.88 13.52
CA ARG A 13 26.23 6.43 12.80
C ARG A 13 25.21 5.37 12.42
N GLU A 14 25.68 4.18 12.02
CA GLU A 14 24.83 3.05 11.66
C GLU A 14 24.08 2.50 12.87
N HIS A 15 24.78 2.22 13.97
CA HIS A 15 24.18 1.82 15.23
C HIS A 15 23.16 2.88 15.76
N GLY A 16 23.49 4.16 15.62
CA GLY A 16 22.57 5.26 15.93
C GLY A 16 21.31 5.26 15.05
N ARG A 17 21.44 4.94 13.75
CA ARG A 17 20.31 4.81 12.81
C ARG A 17 19.42 3.63 13.19
N GLU A 18 20.00 2.48 13.48
CA GLU A 18 19.26 1.28 13.86
C GLU A 18 18.47 1.48 15.15
N LYS A 19 19.07 2.11 16.16
CA LYS A 19 18.39 2.43 17.43
C LYS A 19 17.18 3.35 17.21
N ARG A 20 17.28 4.33 16.30
CA ARG A 20 16.15 5.21 15.93
C ARG A 20 15.06 4.44 15.19
N ARG A 21 15.44 3.58 14.24
CA ARG A 21 14.52 2.70 13.51
C ARG A 21 13.73 1.82 14.48
N ARG A 22 14.42 1.11 15.39
CA ARG A 22 13.78 0.22 16.37
C ARG A 22 12.77 0.95 17.25
N LYS A 23 13.17 2.09 17.85
CA LYS A 23 12.27 2.91 18.67
C LYS A 23 11.06 3.44 17.89
N HIS A 24 11.22 3.73 16.59
CA HIS A 24 10.10 4.14 15.76
C HIS A 24 9.14 2.96 15.54
N LEU A 25 9.64 1.79 15.12
CA LEU A 25 8.82 0.61 14.89
C LEU A 25 8.11 0.11 16.16
N GLU A 26 8.76 0.21 17.32
CA GLU A 26 8.14 -0.06 18.63
C GLU A 26 6.95 0.88 18.91
N ARG A 27 7.09 2.19 18.63
CA ARG A 27 5.98 3.15 18.77
C ARG A 27 4.85 2.89 17.80
N VAL A 28 5.20 2.46 16.60
CA VAL A 28 4.25 2.16 15.53
C VAL A 28 3.51 0.84 15.79
N GLY A 29 4.07 -0.06 16.61
CA GLY A 29 3.47 -1.36 16.93
C GLY A 29 3.59 -2.40 15.82
N PHE A 30 4.18 -2.03 14.68
CA PHE A 30 4.39 -2.91 13.53
C PHE A 30 5.91 -3.15 13.34
N PRO A 31 6.45 -4.32 13.73
CA PRO A 31 7.90 -4.60 13.68
C PRO A 31 8.46 -4.60 12.25
N ASN A 32 7.60 -4.84 11.26
CA ASN A 32 7.90 -4.74 9.84
C ASN A 32 6.92 -3.78 9.15
N ALA A 33 6.72 -2.60 9.76
CA ALA A 33 5.83 -1.58 9.22
C ALA A 33 6.20 -1.27 7.76
N ARG A 34 5.20 -1.35 6.89
CA ARG A 34 5.27 -0.88 5.50
C ARG A 34 3.99 -0.13 5.22
N CYS A 35 4.07 0.86 4.34
CA CYS A 35 2.89 1.49 3.81
C CYS A 35 2.02 0.41 3.16
N ILE A 36 0.82 0.20 3.69
CA ILE A 36 -0.10 -0.84 3.19
C ILE A 36 -0.50 -0.61 1.72
N TYR A 37 -0.34 0.61 1.22
CA TYR A 37 -0.73 0.99 -0.14
C TYR A 37 0.40 0.86 -1.17
N CYS A 38 1.57 1.45 -0.90
CA CYS A 38 2.67 1.49 -1.88
C CYS A 38 3.86 0.59 -1.52
N GLY A 39 3.89 0.00 -0.33
CA GLY A 39 4.97 -0.87 0.13
C GLY A 39 6.22 -0.14 0.65
N GLU A 40 6.23 1.19 0.66
CA GLU A 40 7.30 2.01 1.27
C GLU A 40 7.60 1.54 2.70
N ASP A 41 8.87 1.39 3.02
CA ASP A 41 9.34 0.80 4.29
C ASP A 41 10.37 1.67 5.02
N ASP A 42 10.67 2.87 4.51
CA ASP A 42 11.44 3.87 5.26
C ASP A 42 10.64 4.37 6.47
N TYR A 43 11.04 3.91 7.66
CA TYR A 43 10.46 4.31 8.94
C TYR A 43 10.43 5.82 9.17
N VAL A 44 11.26 6.62 8.49
CA VAL A 44 11.25 8.08 8.65
C VAL A 44 10.00 8.70 8.03
N CYS A 45 9.42 8.06 7.01
CA CYS A 45 8.26 8.57 6.30
C CYS A 45 6.95 7.86 6.66
N LEU A 46 7.00 6.80 7.48
CA LEU A 46 5.81 6.08 7.94
C LEU A 46 5.06 6.85 9.03
N GLN A 47 3.74 6.84 8.90
CA GLN A 47 2.76 7.48 9.77
C GLN A 47 1.64 6.48 10.09
N LEU A 48 1.05 6.61 11.27
CA LEU A 48 -0.12 5.84 11.67
C LEU A 48 -1.37 6.62 11.30
N ASP A 49 -2.17 6.03 10.43
CA ASP A 49 -3.38 6.62 9.89
C ASP A 49 -4.62 6.06 10.60
N HIS A 50 -5.51 6.92 11.09
CA HIS A 50 -6.72 6.50 11.81
C HIS A 50 -7.81 6.11 10.82
N THR A 51 -7.99 4.82 10.56
CA THR A 51 -8.84 4.27 9.50
C THR A 51 -10.29 4.77 9.59
N ASP A 52 -10.87 4.91 10.77
CA ASP A 52 -12.27 5.34 10.90
C ASP A 52 -12.37 6.81 11.40
N GLY A 53 -11.25 7.53 11.40
CA GLY A 53 -11.10 8.83 12.04
C GLY A 53 -10.77 8.72 13.54
N GLN A 54 -9.88 9.61 13.99
CA GLN A 54 -9.29 9.56 15.33
C GLN A 54 -10.30 9.62 16.49
N GLU A 55 -11.46 10.23 16.28
CA GLU A 55 -12.51 10.37 17.30
C GLU A 55 -13.41 9.13 17.42
N PHE A 56 -13.44 8.25 16.41
CA PHE A 56 -14.44 7.19 16.30
C PHE A 56 -13.87 5.77 16.51
N SER A 57 -12.56 5.60 16.35
CA SER A 57 -11.88 4.30 16.42
C SER A 57 -10.37 4.43 16.64
N ASP A 58 -9.80 3.44 17.34
CA ASP A 58 -8.36 3.26 17.50
C ASP A 58 -7.75 2.41 16.36
N ALA A 59 -8.50 2.12 15.30
CA ALA A 59 -8.00 1.41 14.13
C ALA A 59 -6.92 2.22 13.42
N LEU A 60 -5.70 1.69 13.39
CA LEU A 60 -4.51 2.36 12.86
C LEU A 60 -3.84 1.52 11.78
N TRP A 61 -3.66 2.08 10.59
CA TRP A 61 -2.91 1.46 9.50
C TRP A 61 -1.64 2.25 9.16
N PRO A 62 -0.50 1.58 8.90
CA PRO A 62 0.72 2.27 8.51
C PRO A 62 0.64 2.75 7.06
N LEU A 63 0.83 4.05 6.85
CA LEU A 63 0.96 4.68 5.53
C LEU A 63 2.26 5.50 5.46
N CYS A 64 2.85 5.61 4.27
CA CYS A 64 3.89 6.62 4.07
C CYS A 64 3.27 8.02 3.95
N ALA A 65 4.04 9.06 4.25
CA ALA A 65 3.58 10.45 4.27
C ALA A 65 2.82 10.87 3.00
N ASN A 66 3.25 10.39 1.83
CA ASN A 66 2.56 10.70 0.56
C ASN A 66 1.19 10.02 0.45
N CYS A 67 1.08 8.77 0.89
CA CYS A 67 -0.17 8.02 0.81
C CYS A 67 -1.14 8.49 1.89
N HIS A 68 -0.61 8.80 3.08
CA HIS A 68 -1.36 9.44 4.15
C HIS A 68 -1.93 10.79 3.68
N ALA A 69 -1.14 11.63 3.00
CA ALA A 69 -1.63 12.92 2.50
C ALA A 69 -2.77 12.78 1.49
N LYS A 70 -2.69 11.80 0.57
CA LYS A 70 -3.80 11.49 -0.37
C LYS A 70 -5.05 11.07 0.38
N ARG A 71 -4.89 10.18 1.35
CA ARG A 71 -5.97 9.68 2.21
C ARG A 71 -6.64 10.82 2.99
N THR A 72 -5.84 11.66 3.64
CA THR A 72 -6.34 12.87 4.33
C THR A 72 -7.09 13.82 3.39
N HIS A 73 -6.73 13.86 2.11
CA HIS A 73 -7.48 14.64 1.13
C HIS A 73 -8.85 14.02 0.83
N MET A 74 -8.93 12.71 0.61
CA MET A 74 -10.18 11.98 0.35
C MET A 74 -11.18 12.12 1.50
N GLN A 75 -10.69 12.06 2.75
CA GLN A 75 -11.53 12.26 3.95
C GLN A 75 -12.24 13.62 4.02
N LYS A 76 -11.82 14.62 3.23
CA LYS A 76 -12.52 15.91 3.16
C LYS A 76 -13.85 15.83 2.41
N ASP A 77 -14.03 14.79 1.59
CA ASP A 77 -15.24 14.55 0.83
C ASP A 77 -16.27 13.74 1.64
N HIS A 78 -15.90 13.28 2.85
CA HIS A 78 -16.83 12.60 3.74
C HIS A 78 -17.96 13.53 4.21
N PRO A 79 -19.15 12.98 4.52
CA PRO A 79 -20.24 13.76 5.12
C PRO A 79 -19.81 14.51 6.39
N PRO A 80 -20.43 15.66 6.72
CA PRO A 80 -20.16 16.38 7.96
C PRO A 80 -20.42 15.52 9.21
N LYS A 81 -19.76 15.86 10.32
CA LYS A 81 -19.87 15.17 11.61
C LYS A 81 -21.03 15.73 12.42
N ASP A 82 -22.24 15.25 12.14
CA ASP A 82 -23.47 15.78 12.72
C ASP A 82 -23.94 15.03 13.98
N ALA A 83 -23.36 13.87 14.27
CA ALA A 83 -23.67 13.03 15.42
C ALA A 83 -22.47 12.84 16.36
N GLU A 84 -22.76 12.52 17.63
CA GLU A 84 -21.75 12.29 18.65
C GLU A 84 -20.94 11.01 18.38
N PRO A 85 -19.63 10.98 18.70
CA PRO A 85 -18.79 9.79 18.48
C PRO A 85 -19.23 8.52 19.23
N VAL A 86 -20.10 8.65 20.24
CA VAL A 86 -20.66 7.50 20.96
C VAL A 86 -21.82 6.84 20.21
N ASP A 87 -22.40 7.52 19.22
CA ASP A 87 -23.50 6.97 18.42
C ASP A 87 -23.00 5.81 17.53
N PRO A 88 -23.58 4.60 17.65
CA PRO A 88 -23.12 3.46 16.87
C PRO A 88 -23.25 3.62 15.36
N LEU A 89 -24.28 4.32 14.86
CA LEU A 89 -24.49 4.48 13.42
C LEU A 89 -23.49 5.45 12.84
N GLU A 90 -23.18 6.55 13.54
CA GLU A 90 -22.12 7.47 13.16
C GLU A 90 -20.77 6.73 13.07
N ARG A 91 -20.40 5.95 14.10
CA ARG A 91 -19.15 5.18 14.09
C ARG A 91 -19.07 4.19 12.92
N ILE A 92 -20.14 3.45 12.66
CA ILE A 92 -20.20 2.50 11.54
C ILE A 92 -20.10 3.25 10.20
N GLY A 93 -20.79 4.38 10.05
CA GLY A 93 -20.71 5.22 8.87
C GLY A 93 -19.27 5.68 8.60
N ARG A 94 -18.59 6.19 9.62
CA ARG A 94 -17.17 6.62 9.52
C ARG A 94 -16.22 5.49 9.17
N MET A 95 -16.45 4.31 9.76
CA MET A 95 -15.71 3.11 9.40
C MET A 95 -15.91 2.75 7.93
N VAL A 96 -17.15 2.74 7.43
CA VAL A 96 -17.45 2.40 6.03
C VAL A 96 -16.81 3.39 5.06
N GLU A 97 -16.94 4.70 5.29
CA GLU A 97 -16.30 5.74 4.48
C GLU A 97 -14.76 5.58 4.48
N GLY A 98 -14.17 5.41 5.67
CA GLY A 98 -12.74 5.19 5.81
C GLY A 98 -12.24 3.95 5.05
N HIS A 99 -13.00 2.85 5.05
CA HIS A 99 -12.67 1.66 4.27
C HIS A 99 -12.89 1.85 2.77
N ALA A 100 -13.89 2.64 2.37
CA ALA A 100 -14.12 2.99 0.98
C ALA A 100 -12.92 3.74 0.39
N ASP A 101 -12.32 4.68 1.13
CA ASP A 101 -11.08 5.37 0.72
C ASP A 101 -9.97 4.37 0.39
N TYR A 102 -9.72 3.40 1.28
CA TYR A 102 -8.67 2.42 1.07
C TYR A 102 -8.97 1.49 -0.10
N LEU A 103 -10.24 1.13 -0.31
CA LEU A 103 -10.65 0.34 -1.48
C LEU A 103 -10.42 1.12 -2.77
N GLU A 104 -10.75 2.40 -2.82
CA GLU A 104 -10.51 3.25 -4.00
C GLU A 104 -9.01 3.39 -4.30
N MET A 105 -8.21 3.62 -3.26
CA MET A 105 -6.75 3.57 -3.37
C MET A 105 -6.33 2.20 -3.93
N ALA A 106 -6.71 1.09 -3.29
CA ALA A 106 -6.32 -0.26 -3.72
C ALA A 106 -6.71 -0.56 -5.18
N VAL A 107 -7.91 -0.17 -5.61
CA VAL A 107 -8.37 -0.32 -7.00
C VAL A 107 -7.44 0.40 -7.98
N THR A 108 -6.95 1.59 -7.63
CA THR A 108 -5.97 2.33 -8.44
C THR A 108 -4.71 1.48 -8.67
N ARG A 109 -4.14 0.89 -7.60
CA ARG A 109 -2.96 0.02 -7.73
C ARG A 109 -3.24 -1.26 -8.50
N LEU A 110 -4.38 -1.91 -8.25
CA LEU A 110 -4.75 -3.12 -8.97
C LEU A 110 -4.86 -2.86 -10.49
N ARG A 111 -5.39 -1.70 -10.88
CA ARG A 111 -5.47 -1.26 -12.29
C ARG A 111 -4.11 -0.95 -12.90
N GLU A 112 -3.14 -0.48 -12.11
CA GLU A 112 -1.75 -0.29 -12.56
C GLU A 112 -1.01 -1.63 -12.74
N TYR A 113 -1.09 -2.52 -11.77
CA TYR A 113 -0.34 -3.78 -11.78
C TYR A 113 -0.93 -4.85 -12.70
N GLY A 114 -2.25 -4.89 -12.87
CA GLY A 114 -2.94 -5.89 -13.68
C GLY A 114 -2.34 -6.03 -15.10
N PRO A 115 -2.24 -4.94 -15.88
CA PRO A 115 -1.63 -4.98 -17.22
C PRO A 115 -0.17 -5.43 -17.23
N ILE A 116 0.63 -4.99 -16.25
CA ILE A 116 2.05 -5.36 -16.13
C ILE A 116 2.19 -6.87 -15.93
N LEU A 117 1.41 -7.44 -15.02
CA LEU A 117 1.43 -8.87 -14.73
C LEU A 117 0.97 -9.71 -15.94
N CYS A 118 -0.08 -9.26 -16.64
CA CYS A 118 -0.53 -9.90 -17.87
C CYS A 118 0.54 -9.88 -18.98
N ALA A 119 1.23 -8.74 -19.15
CA ALA A 119 2.31 -8.60 -20.13
C ALA A 119 3.50 -9.51 -19.80
N GLU A 120 3.90 -9.57 -18.53
CA GLU A 120 4.99 -10.43 -18.06
C GLU A 120 4.65 -11.93 -18.26
N ALA A 121 3.42 -12.33 -17.94
CA ALA A 121 2.95 -13.69 -18.19
C ALA A 121 2.98 -14.05 -19.69
N ALA A 122 2.58 -13.11 -20.56
CA ALA A 122 2.62 -13.30 -22.00
C ALA A 122 4.06 -13.41 -22.56
N ALA A 123 5.01 -12.68 -21.96
CA ALA A 123 6.43 -12.74 -22.34
C ALA A 123 7.11 -14.06 -21.93
N ARG A 124 6.74 -14.60 -20.76
CA ARG A 124 7.27 -15.88 -20.24
C ARG A 124 6.63 -17.09 -20.89
N SER A 125 5.39 -16.97 -21.35
CA SER A 125 4.69 -18.07 -22.00
C SER A 125 5.36 -18.36 -23.34
N PRO A 126 5.92 -19.57 -23.57
CA PRO A 126 6.35 -19.96 -24.90
C PRO A 126 5.09 -19.88 -25.76
N ARG A 127 5.06 -18.95 -26.73
CA ARG A 127 3.95 -18.88 -27.68
C ARG A 127 3.83 -20.26 -28.31
N ASN A 128 2.85 -21.05 -27.87
CA ASN A 128 2.30 -22.09 -28.69
C ASN A 128 1.71 -21.31 -29.86
N LYS A 129 2.51 -21.16 -30.93
CA LYS A 129 1.99 -20.81 -32.24
C LYS A 129 0.88 -21.84 -32.42
N ARG A 130 -0.38 -21.45 -32.27
CA ARG A 130 -1.49 -22.24 -32.75
C ARG A 130 -1.18 -22.36 -34.23
N ASP A 131 -0.59 -23.49 -34.58
CA ASP A 131 -0.23 -23.84 -35.93
C ASP A 131 -1.52 -23.66 -36.73
N GLY A 132 -1.53 -22.68 -37.63
CA GLY A 132 -2.68 -22.33 -38.46
C GLY A 132 -2.94 -23.40 -39.52
N SER A 133 -2.67 -24.65 -39.19
CA SER A 133 -2.65 -25.80 -40.05
C SER A 133 -3.76 -26.74 -39.60
N LYS A 134 -4.65 -27.06 -40.53
CA LYS A 134 -5.74 -28.05 -40.45
C LYS A 134 -7.10 -27.55 -39.96
N TYR A 135 -7.66 -26.59 -40.69
CA TYR A 135 -9.07 -26.71 -41.08
C TYR A 135 -9.24 -26.50 -42.59
N GLU A 136 -8.40 -27.17 -43.39
CA GLU A 136 -8.82 -27.57 -44.75
C GLU A 136 -9.88 -28.65 -44.60
N ARG A 137 -11.15 -28.23 -44.49
CA ARG A 137 -12.28 -29.11 -44.78
C ARG A 137 -12.24 -29.39 -46.28
N ARG A 138 -11.66 -30.54 -46.63
CA ARG A 138 -11.81 -31.17 -47.94
C ARG A 138 -13.30 -31.34 -48.24
N ARG A 139 -13.62 -31.00 -49.50
CA ARG A 139 -14.86 -31.11 -50.28
C ARG A 139 -15.74 -32.32 -49.94
N SER A 140 -17.04 -32.17 -50.20
CA SER A 140 -17.67 -32.94 -51.29
C SER A 140 -18.65 -32.06 -52.08
N PRO A 141 -18.63 -32.13 -53.41
CA PRO A 141 -19.65 -31.55 -54.29
C PRO A 141 -20.79 -32.56 -54.50
N GLU A 142 -22.03 -32.14 -54.29
CA GLU A 142 -23.24 -32.62 -55.00
C GLU A 142 -24.25 -31.47 -55.09
#